data_AF-A0AAD8MQI7-F1
#
_entry.id   AF-A0AAD8MQI7-F1
#
_cell.length_a   1.000
_cell.length_b   1.000
_cell.length_c   1.000
_cell.angle_alpha   90.00
_cell.angle_beta   90.00
_cell.angle_gamma   90.00
#
_symmetry.space_group_name_H-M   'P 1'
#
loop_
_entity.id
_entity.type
_entity.pdbx_description
1 polymer ?
#
loop_
_entity_poly.entity_id
_entity_poly.type
_entity_poly.pdbx_seq_one_letter_code
_entity_poly.pdbx_strand_id
1 'polypeptide(L)'
;MYPQLLTCEPYSDLYPVLDFLLNDVEIPFPAVRKAVIRCPRLLVCDVGMQLRPTLWFLRKIGFVGSNSITCQTTLLLVSSVDGTLMPKLEYLMSLGFEYAEVVNMVLRSPALLTYSIENNFKPKVDYLLEEMNGDLAELKSFPQYFSFSLERKIKRRHQLLCEHCISLPLSEMLKPSDGEFSARLIERRLRLFVERML
;
A
#
# COMPACT_ATOMS: atom_id res chain seq x y z
N MET A 1 -12.20 19.69 4.98
CA MET A 1 -12.13 21.15 4.82
C MET A 1 -11.12 21.65 5.85
N TYR A 2 -10.16 22.50 5.47
CA TYR A 2 -9.11 23.03 6.37
C TYR A 2 -9.33 24.53 6.60
N PRO A 3 -10.27 24.91 7.50
CA PRO A 3 -10.66 26.32 7.67
C PRO A 3 -9.50 27.21 8.12
N GLN A 4 -8.50 26.63 8.78
CA GLN A 4 -7.26 27.31 9.20
C GLN A 4 -6.49 27.90 8.02
N LEU A 5 -6.59 27.31 6.81
CA LEU A 5 -5.96 27.86 5.61
C LEU A 5 -6.59 29.18 5.13
N LEU A 6 -7.80 29.52 5.62
CA LEU A 6 -8.45 30.80 5.30
C LEU A 6 -7.90 31.95 6.15
N THR A 7 -7.28 31.62 7.29
CA THR A 7 -6.75 32.58 8.26
C THR A 7 -5.23 32.45 8.45
N CYS A 8 -4.57 31.56 7.70
CA CYS A 8 -3.13 31.33 7.83
C CYS A 8 -2.33 32.50 7.27
N GLU A 9 -1.19 32.78 7.89
CA GLU A 9 -0.22 33.71 7.35
C GLU A 9 0.74 32.98 6.40
N PRO A 10 0.77 33.32 5.09
CA PRO A 10 1.53 32.54 4.12
C PRO A 10 3.01 32.38 4.45
N TYR A 11 3.63 33.42 5.03
CA TYR A 11 5.06 33.42 5.34
C TYR A 11 5.44 32.50 6.51
N SER A 12 4.61 32.42 7.55
CA SER A 12 4.88 31.58 8.72
C SER A 12 4.33 30.17 8.56
N ASP A 13 3.22 30.01 7.85
CA ASP A 13 2.45 28.76 7.88
C ASP A 13 2.64 27.94 6.61
N LEU A 14 2.64 28.59 5.44
CA LEU A 14 2.67 27.90 4.14
C LEU A 14 4.10 27.75 3.60
N TYR A 15 4.89 28.82 3.65
CA TYR A 15 6.24 28.82 3.06
C TYR A 15 7.17 27.79 3.70
N PRO A 16 7.18 27.56 5.02
CA PRO A 16 7.99 26.50 5.60
C PRO A 16 7.63 25.10 5.10
N VAL A 17 6.34 24.84 4.84
CA VAL A 17 5.89 23.57 4.26
C VAL A 17 6.35 23.44 2.81
N LEU A 18 6.23 24.51 2.01
CA LEU A 18 6.68 24.49 0.62
C LEU A 18 8.20 24.36 0.51
N ASP A 19 8.94 25.07 1.35
CA ASP A 19 10.40 24.96 1.49
C ASP A 19 10.79 23.53 1.85
N PHE A 20 10.14 22.93 2.85
CA PHE A 20 10.33 21.52 3.21
C PHE A 20 10.07 20.57 2.02
N LEU A 21 8.97 20.75 1.27
CA LEU A 21 8.69 19.89 0.12
C LEU A 21 9.72 20.03 -1.01
N LEU A 22 10.25 21.23 -1.23
CA LEU A 22 11.21 21.52 -2.29
C LEU A 22 12.63 21.12 -1.93
N ASN A 23 13.06 21.37 -0.70
CA ASN A 23 14.46 21.30 -0.28
C ASN A 23 14.75 20.07 0.59
N ASP A 24 13.85 19.73 1.52
CA ASP A 24 14.05 18.54 2.36
C ASP A 24 13.63 17.27 1.65
N VAL A 25 12.44 17.27 1.04
CA VAL A 25 11.86 16.09 0.34
C VAL A 25 12.36 16.00 -1.11
N GLU A 26 12.83 17.11 -1.68
CA GLU A 26 13.33 17.21 -3.06
C GLU A 26 12.25 16.95 -4.12
N ILE A 27 11.00 17.35 -3.85
CA ILE A 27 9.92 17.26 -4.85
C ILE A 27 10.15 18.34 -5.92
N PRO A 28 10.20 17.99 -7.21
CA PRO A 28 10.33 18.98 -8.27
C PRO A 28 9.20 20.01 -8.22
N PHE A 29 9.51 21.30 -8.40
CA PHE A 29 8.54 22.39 -8.34
C PHE A 29 7.22 22.12 -9.11
N PRO A 30 7.24 21.60 -10.37
CA PRO A 30 6.01 21.28 -11.10
C PRO A 30 5.12 20.23 -10.41
N ALA A 31 5.69 19.37 -9.57
CA ALA A 31 5.01 18.29 -8.85
C ALA A 31 4.48 18.71 -7.47
N VAL A 32 4.92 19.84 -6.91
CA VAL A 32 4.47 20.34 -5.60
C VAL A 32 2.96 20.60 -5.59
N ARG A 33 2.43 21.27 -6.61
CA ARG A 33 0.98 21.49 -6.75
C ARG A 33 0.20 20.17 -6.69
N LYS A 34 0.70 19.14 -7.38
CA LYS A 34 0.07 17.81 -7.40
C LYS A 34 0.14 17.14 -6.02
N ALA A 35 1.26 17.27 -5.31
CA ALA A 35 1.41 16.76 -3.95
C ALA A 35 0.38 17.40 -2.99
N VAL A 36 0.25 18.72 -3.04
CA VAL A 36 -0.70 19.48 -2.21
C VAL A 36 -2.15 19.12 -2.54
N ILE A 37 -2.53 19.01 -3.82
CA ILE A 37 -3.90 18.62 -4.21
C ILE A 37 -4.23 17.21 -3.68
N ARG A 38 -3.28 16.28 -3.73
CA ARG A 38 -3.49 14.90 -3.26
C ARG A 38 -3.56 14.81 -1.73
N CYS A 39 -2.78 15.63 -1.02
CA CYS A 39 -2.76 15.66 0.43
C CYS A 39 -2.74 17.11 0.93
N PRO A 40 -3.89 17.81 0.96
CA PRO A 40 -3.93 19.20 1.42
C PRO A 40 -3.58 19.34 2.90
N ARG A 41 -3.62 18.24 3.66
CA ARG A 41 -3.19 18.16 5.05
C ARG A 41 -1.72 18.56 5.24
N LEU A 42 -0.88 18.42 4.21
CA LEU A 42 0.52 18.86 4.26
C LEU A 42 0.65 20.31 4.71
N LEU A 43 -0.25 21.18 4.25
CA LEU A 43 -0.21 22.63 4.51
C LEU A 43 -0.60 23.02 5.94
N VAL A 44 -1.14 22.10 6.72
CA VAL A 44 -1.54 22.35 8.12
C VAL A 44 -0.73 21.50 9.12
N CYS A 45 0.22 20.70 8.62
CA CYS A 45 1.09 19.90 9.47
C CYS A 45 2.31 20.70 9.87
N ASP A 46 2.71 20.57 11.14
CA ASP A 46 3.92 21.18 11.64
C ASP A 46 5.17 20.55 10.99
N VAL A 47 6.05 21.39 10.46
CA VAL A 47 7.26 20.95 9.76
C VAL A 47 8.23 20.25 10.72
N GLY A 48 8.43 20.79 11.93
CA GLY A 48 9.43 20.32 12.88
C GLY A 48 8.98 19.11 13.69
N MET A 49 7.70 19.05 14.06
CA MET A 49 7.13 18.03 14.94
C MET A 49 6.50 16.86 14.18
N GLN A 50 6.05 17.07 12.94
CA GLN A 50 5.38 16.03 12.15
C GLN A 50 6.15 15.69 10.88
N LEU A 51 6.37 16.66 9.97
CA LEU A 51 6.86 16.36 8.62
C LEU A 51 8.33 15.90 8.60
N ARG A 52 9.25 16.63 9.25
CA ARG A 52 10.68 16.28 9.30
C ARG A 52 10.96 14.96 10.03
N PRO A 53 10.40 14.69 11.23
CA PRO A 53 10.58 13.39 11.89
C PRO A 53 10.09 12.23 11.03
N THR A 54 8.95 12.41 10.37
CA THR A 54 8.38 11.38 9.49
C THR A 54 9.24 11.14 8.25
N LEU A 55 9.75 12.20 7.62
CA LEU A 55 10.70 12.07 6.51
C LEU A 55 11.97 11.33 6.94
N TRP A 56 12.52 11.66 8.11
CA TRP A 56 13.70 10.98 8.66
C TRP A 56 13.45 9.49 8.87
N PHE A 57 12.32 9.13 9.48
CA PHE A 57 11.91 7.74 9.64
C PHE A 57 11.77 7.02 8.30
N LEU A 58 11.08 7.63 7.32
CA LEU A 58 10.90 7.05 5.99
C LEU A 58 12.26 6.82 5.30
N ARG A 59 13.19 7.79 5.39
CA ARG A 59 14.55 7.63 4.87
C ARG A 59 15.30 6.50 5.58
N LYS A 60 15.16 6.37 6.90
CA LYS A 60 15.77 5.28 7.68
C LYS A 60 15.33 3.89 7.24
N ILE A 61 14.06 3.74 6.86
CA ILE A 61 13.53 2.46 6.32
C ILE A 61 13.71 2.32 4.81
N GLY A 62 14.47 3.21 4.15
CA GLY A 62 14.89 3.03 2.76
C GLY A 62 14.10 3.80 1.69
N PHE A 63 13.25 4.77 2.06
CA PHE A 63 12.63 5.70 1.10
C PHE A 63 13.65 6.74 0.61
N VAL A 64 14.62 6.29 -0.19
CA VAL A 64 15.71 7.07 -0.77
C VAL A 64 15.94 6.64 -2.23
N GLY A 65 16.67 7.44 -3.00
CA GLY A 65 17.01 7.11 -4.39
C GLY A 65 15.77 6.83 -5.25
N SER A 66 15.69 5.64 -5.86
CA SER A 66 14.55 5.23 -6.68
C SER A 66 13.23 5.07 -5.90
N ASN A 67 13.31 4.90 -4.57
CA ASN A 67 12.15 4.75 -3.68
C ASN A 67 11.89 6.04 -2.88
N SER A 68 12.46 7.18 -3.27
CA SER A 68 12.27 8.44 -2.58
C SER A 68 10.79 8.84 -2.52
N ILE A 69 10.45 9.70 -1.56
CA ILE A 69 9.11 10.25 -1.45
C ILE A 69 8.83 11.12 -2.69
N THR A 70 7.71 10.84 -3.35
CA THR A 70 7.28 11.59 -4.54
C THR A 70 5.96 12.28 -4.25
N CYS A 71 5.48 13.11 -5.18
CA CYS A 71 4.14 13.69 -5.10
C CYS A 71 3.01 12.65 -4.95
N GLN A 72 3.24 11.37 -5.23
CA GLN A 72 2.25 10.30 -5.07
C GLN A 72 2.21 9.72 -3.65
N THR A 73 3.31 9.83 -2.90
CA THR A 73 3.48 9.23 -1.56
C THR A 73 3.60 10.25 -0.43
N THR A 74 3.45 11.56 -0.71
CA THR A 74 3.53 12.61 0.31
C THR A 74 2.53 12.49 1.46
N LEU A 75 1.43 11.75 1.27
CA LEU A 75 0.50 11.44 2.35
C LEU A 75 1.17 10.68 3.52
N LEU A 76 2.29 10.00 3.28
CA LEU A 76 3.04 9.33 4.34
C LEU A 76 3.63 10.33 5.33
N LEU A 77 4.01 11.53 4.87
CA LEU A 77 4.65 12.57 5.68
C LEU A 77 3.73 13.14 6.78
N VAL A 78 2.41 13.07 6.57
CA VAL A 78 1.40 13.56 7.53
C VAL A 78 0.93 12.47 8.50
N SER A 79 1.50 11.28 8.43
CA SER A 79 1.17 10.14 9.30
C SER A 79 2.09 10.12 10.51
N SER A 80 1.56 9.88 11.70
CA SER A 80 2.38 9.73 12.91
C SER A 80 3.30 8.52 12.77
N VAL A 81 4.59 8.69 13.09
CA VAL A 81 5.55 7.58 13.09
C VAL A 81 5.11 6.53 14.12
N ASP A 82 4.97 6.94 15.38
CA ASP A 82 4.67 6.03 16.49
C ASP A 82 3.20 5.57 16.50
N GLY A 83 2.28 6.45 16.10
CA GLY A 83 0.85 6.17 16.13
C GLY A 83 0.30 5.51 14.87
N THR A 84 1.08 5.40 13.78
CA THR A 84 0.53 4.92 12.50
C THR A 84 1.53 4.11 11.68
N LEU A 85 2.73 4.61 11.43
CA LEU A 85 3.67 3.94 10.53
C LEU A 85 4.33 2.72 11.20
N MET A 86 4.87 2.90 12.41
CA MET A 86 5.52 1.84 13.16
C MET A 86 4.58 0.69 13.50
N PRO A 87 3.34 0.91 13.99
CA PRO A 87 2.41 -0.18 14.26
C PRO A 87 2.10 -1.05 13.04
N LYS A 88 2.18 -0.50 11.82
CA LYS A 88 1.97 -1.28 10.58
C LYS A 88 3.16 -2.17 10.26
N LEU A 89 4.38 -1.70 10.53
CA LEU A 89 5.58 -2.53 10.41
C LEU A 89 5.56 -3.65 11.46
N GLU A 90 5.28 -3.30 12.72
CA GLU A 90 5.17 -4.24 13.84
C GLU A 90 4.10 -5.30 13.58
N TYR A 91 2.94 -4.91 13.06
CA TYR A 91 1.91 -5.87 12.68
C TYR A 91 2.43 -6.87 11.63
N LEU A 92 3.08 -6.39 10.55
CA LEU A 92 3.62 -7.29 9.54
C LEU A 92 4.70 -8.21 10.14
N MET A 93 5.57 -7.70 11.02
CA MET A 93 6.54 -8.53 11.73
C MET A 93 5.88 -9.56 12.65
N SER A 94 4.74 -9.24 13.25
CA SER A 94 3.98 -10.18 14.11
C SER A 94 3.42 -11.38 13.34
N LEU A 95 3.34 -11.28 12.01
CA LEU A 95 3.00 -12.41 11.13
C LEU A 95 4.19 -13.35 10.89
N GLY A 96 5.38 -13.04 11.43
CA GLY A 96 6.59 -13.86 11.28
C GLY A 96 7.55 -13.37 10.19
N PHE A 97 7.31 -12.22 9.56
CA PHE A 97 8.27 -11.62 8.64
C PHE A 97 9.42 -10.93 9.38
N GLU A 98 10.63 -11.06 8.85
CA GLU A 98 11.77 -10.32 9.34
C GLU A 98 11.66 -8.83 8.99
N TYR A 99 12.28 -7.96 9.80
CA TYR A 99 12.26 -6.51 9.58
C TYR A 99 12.70 -6.12 8.15
N ALA A 100 13.75 -6.75 7.63
CA ALA A 100 14.24 -6.48 6.27
C ALA A 100 13.21 -6.87 5.18
N GLU A 101 12.45 -7.95 5.40
CA GLU A 101 11.39 -8.39 4.49
C GLU A 101 10.23 -7.40 4.50
N VAL A 102 9.79 -6.98 5.69
CA VAL A 102 8.73 -5.97 5.86
C VAL A 102 9.11 -4.65 5.19
N VAL A 103 10.35 -4.18 5.41
CA VAL A 103 10.87 -2.99 4.74
C VAL A 103 10.83 -3.17 3.22
N ASN A 104 11.28 -4.31 2.69
CA ASN A 104 11.23 -4.59 1.25
C ASN A 104 9.79 -4.57 0.70
N MET A 105 8.83 -5.17 1.43
CA MET A 105 7.42 -5.16 1.07
C MET A 105 6.87 -3.73 0.98
N VAL A 106 7.18 -2.89 1.97
CA VAL A 106 6.75 -1.49 2.02
C VAL A 106 7.38 -0.64 0.92
N LEU A 107 8.65 -0.84 0.59
CA LEU A 107 9.29 -0.13 -0.52
C LEU A 107 8.67 -0.51 -1.88
N ARG A 108 8.32 -1.79 -2.07
CA ARG A 108 7.64 -2.28 -3.28
C ARG A 108 6.16 -1.89 -3.32
N SER A 109 5.53 -1.65 -2.17
CA SER A 109 4.13 -1.24 -2.06
C SER A 109 3.93 -0.24 -0.92
N PRO A 110 4.27 1.06 -1.13
CA PRO A 110 4.15 2.07 -0.08
C PRO A 110 2.72 2.27 0.44
N ALA A 111 1.72 1.86 -0.35
CA ALA A 111 0.31 1.87 0.03
C ALA A 111 0.01 1.03 1.29
N LEU A 112 0.85 0.03 1.62
CA LEU A 112 0.74 -0.72 2.87
C LEU A 112 0.70 0.19 4.10
N LEU A 113 1.52 1.25 4.11
CA LEU A 113 1.55 2.22 5.19
C LEU A 113 0.30 3.10 5.28
N THR A 114 -0.66 2.93 4.37
CA THR A 114 -1.92 3.70 4.32
C THR A 114 -3.13 2.87 4.74
N TYR A 115 -3.03 1.55 4.68
CA TYR A 115 -4.13 0.66 5.05
C TYR A 115 -4.28 0.54 6.56
N SER A 116 -5.51 0.25 7.00
CA SER A 116 -5.85 -0.01 8.40
C SER A 116 -5.48 -1.44 8.77
N ILE A 117 -4.90 -1.63 9.96
CA ILE A 117 -4.62 -2.98 10.47
C ILE A 117 -5.94 -3.75 10.66
N GLU A 118 -6.87 -3.17 11.42
CA GLU A 118 -8.15 -3.81 11.76
C GLU A 118 -9.07 -4.00 10.55
N ASN A 119 -9.17 -2.98 9.68
CA ASN A 119 -10.16 -3.00 8.60
C ASN A 119 -9.61 -3.49 7.25
N ASN A 120 -8.31 -3.77 7.15
CA ASN A 120 -7.70 -4.23 5.89
C ASN A 120 -6.75 -5.39 6.11
N PHE A 121 -5.73 -5.24 6.96
CA PHE A 121 -4.71 -6.29 7.10
C PHE A 121 -5.28 -7.56 7.72
N LYS A 122 -5.79 -7.49 8.96
CA LYS A 122 -6.34 -8.64 9.69
C LYS A 122 -7.35 -9.44 8.86
N PRO A 123 -8.48 -8.86 8.39
CA PRO A 123 -9.49 -9.64 7.69
C PRO A 123 -9.00 -10.27 6.38
N LYS A 124 -7.94 -9.73 5.77
CA LYS A 124 -7.35 -10.32 4.55
C LYS A 124 -6.30 -11.38 4.86
N VAL A 125 -5.57 -11.25 5.95
CA VAL A 125 -4.66 -12.29 6.45
C VAL A 125 -5.47 -13.48 6.94
N ASP A 126 -6.50 -13.24 7.75
CA ASP A 126 -7.40 -14.28 8.26
C ASP A 126 -8.03 -15.06 7.09
N TYR A 127 -8.56 -14.35 6.09
CA TYR A 127 -9.11 -15.01 4.89
C TYR A 127 -8.05 -15.82 4.10
N LEU A 128 -6.82 -15.31 4.00
CA LEU A 128 -5.75 -16.03 3.31
C LEU A 128 -5.41 -17.35 4.02
N LEU A 129 -5.30 -17.30 5.34
CA LEU A 129 -4.86 -18.45 6.15
C LEU A 129 -5.99 -19.47 6.37
N GLU A 130 -7.17 -19.00 6.76
CA GLU A 130 -8.27 -19.85 7.22
C GLU A 130 -9.12 -20.38 6.07
N GLU A 131 -9.34 -19.57 5.02
CA GLU A 131 -10.28 -19.91 3.94
C GLU A 131 -9.55 -20.36 2.67
N MET A 132 -8.41 -19.73 2.35
CA MET A 132 -7.64 -20.06 1.14
C MET A 132 -6.57 -21.14 1.39
N ASN A 133 -6.28 -21.47 2.64
CA ASN A 133 -5.13 -22.29 3.04
C ASN A 133 -3.81 -21.81 2.39
N GLY A 134 -3.65 -20.48 2.27
CA GLY A 134 -2.50 -19.85 1.62
C GLY A 134 -1.29 -19.71 2.55
N ASP A 135 -0.14 -19.42 1.95
CA ASP A 135 1.11 -19.19 2.67
C ASP A 135 1.37 -17.68 2.85
N LEU A 136 1.81 -17.28 4.06
CA LEU A 136 2.28 -15.92 4.33
C LEU A 136 3.44 -15.50 3.41
N ALA A 137 4.25 -16.44 2.93
CA ALA A 137 5.29 -16.15 1.94
C ALA A 137 4.72 -15.52 0.64
N GLU A 138 3.45 -15.79 0.30
CA GLU A 138 2.79 -15.13 -0.83
C GLU A 138 2.55 -13.63 -0.59
N LEU A 139 2.32 -13.21 0.66
CA LEU A 139 2.20 -11.79 0.99
C LEU A 139 3.51 -11.04 0.80
N LYS A 140 4.64 -11.68 1.16
CA LYS A 140 5.98 -11.14 0.92
C LYS A 140 6.27 -10.98 -0.58
N SER A 141 5.96 -12.00 -1.38
CA SER A 141 6.19 -11.96 -2.82
C SER A 141 5.22 -11.02 -3.55
N PHE A 142 3.99 -10.87 -3.04
CA PHE A 142 2.93 -10.06 -3.62
C PHE A 142 2.21 -9.15 -2.60
N PRO A 143 2.88 -8.09 -2.09
CA PRO A 143 2.30 -7.23 -1.07
C PRO A 143 1.09 -6.43 -1.56
N GLN A 144 0.93 -6.29 -2.88
CA GLN A 144 -0.25 -5.66 -3.48
C GLN A 144 -1.55 -6.42 -3.18
N TYR A 145 -1.51 -7.64 -2.64
CA TYR A 145 -2.67 -8.34 -2.10
C TYR A 145 -3.58 -7.44 -1.26
N PHE A 146 -2.99 -6.65 -0.35
CA PHE A 146 -3.72 -5.73 0.53
C PHE A 146 -4.39 -4.54 -0.21
N SER A 147 -4.06 -4.31 -1.47
CA SER A 147 -4.73 -3.28 -2.29
C SER A 147 -6.06 -3.73 -2.88
N PHE A 148 -6.30 -5.04 -3.01
CA PHE A 148 -7.53 -5.55 -3.61
C PHE A 148 -8.67 -5.62 -2.60
N SER A 149 -9.90 -5.41 -3.06
CA SER A 149 -11.08 -5.57 -2.21
C SER A 149 -11.22 -7.03 -1.78
N LEU A 150 -11.35 -7.26 -0.47
CA LEU A 150 -11.59 -8.58 0.09
C LEU A 150 -12.88 -9.18 -0.51
N GLU A 151 -14.00 -8.49 -0.33
CA GLU A 151 -15.31 -8.96 -0.78
C GLU A 151 -15.46 -9.00 -2.31
N ARG A 152 -15.07 -7.92 -3.01
CA ARG A 152 -15.40 -7.79 -4.44
C ARG A 152 -14.42 -8.51 -5.36
N LYS A 153 -13.19 -8.78 -4.92
CA LYS A 153 -12.15 -9.35 -5.79
C LYS A 153 -11.54 -10.61 -5.21
N ILE A 154 -11.02 -10.58 -3.98
CA ILE A 154 -10.31 -11.73 -3.40
C ILE A 154 -11.27 -12.91 -3.21
N LYS A 155 -12.34 -12.72 -2.43
CA LYS A 155 -13.32 -13.79 -2.14
C LYS A 155 -13.96 -14.32 -3.42
N ARG A 156 -14.45 -13.42 -4.29
CA ARG A 156 -15.09 -13.82 -5.55
C ARG A 156 -14.20 -14.67 -6.44
N ARG A 157 -12.94 -14.27 -6.64
CA ARG A 157 -12.03 -15.02 -7.51
C ARG A 157 -11.60 -16.33 -6.87
N HIS A 158 -11.36 -16.35 -5.55
CA HIS A 158 -11.07 -17.58 -4.82
C HIS A 158 -12.24 -18.58 -4.93
N GLN A 159 -13.48 -18.15 -4.66
CA GLN A 159 -14.67 -19.01 -4.75
C GLN A 159 -14.86 -19.60 -6.15
N LEU A 160 -14.73 -18.79 -7.21
CA LEU A 160 -14.81 -19.27 -8.59
C LEU A 160 -13.72 -20.29 -8.94
N LEU A 161 -12.52 -20.12 -8.39
CA LEU A 161 -11.43 -21.08 -8.59
C LEU A 161 -11.71 -22.40 -7.84
N CYS A 162 -12.23 -22.33 -6.61
CA CYS A 162 -12.63 -23.49 -5.82
C CYS A 162 -13.77 -24.30 -6.49
N GLU A 163 -14.78 -23.63 -7.06
CA GLU A 163 -15.86 -24.28 -7.83
C GLU A 163 -15.33 -25.10 -9.02
N HIS A 164 -14.15 -24.76 -9.53
CA HIS A 164 -13.51 -25.43 -10.65
C HIS A 164 -12.29 -26.27 -10.24
N CYS A 165 -12.02 -26.42 -8.93
CA CYS A 165 -10.86 -27.12 -8.38
C CYS A 165 -9.52 -26.63 -8.94
N ILE A 166 -9.41 -25.33 -9.23
CA ILE A 166 -8.18 -24.71 -9.74
C ILE A 166 -7.50 -23.98 -8.59
N SER A 167 -6.18 -24.14 -8.44
CA SER A 167 -5.37 -23.34 -7.53
C SER A 167 -4.41 -22.45 -8.33
N LEU A 168 -4.26 -21.19 -7.92
CA LEU A 168 -3.38 -20.20 -8.54
C LEU A 168 -2.67 -19.37 -7.47
N PRO A 169 -1.41 -18.98 -7.70
CA PRO A 169 -0.75 -17.99 -6.85
C PRO A 169 -1.53 -16.67 -6.81
N LEU A 170 -1.48 -15.94 -5.68
CA LEU A 170 -2.21 -14.68 -5.48
C LEU A 170 -1.99 -13.68 -6.61
N SER A 171 -0.76 -13.61 -7.13
CA SER A 171 -0.41 -12.67 -8.20
C SER A 171 -1.09 -12.99 -9.53
N GLU A 172 -1.24 -14.27 -9.89
CA GLU A 172 -1.98 -14.71 -11.07
C GLU A 172 -3.48 -14.58 -10.88
N MET A 173 -3.97 -14.84 -9.66
CA MET A 173 -5.38 -14.70 -9.33
C MET A 173 -5.83 -13.23 -9.38
N LEU A 174 -5.01 -12.28 -8.89
CA LEU A 174 -5.48 -10.92 -8.57
C LEU A 174 -4.97 -9.81 -9.48
N LYS A 175 -3.79 -9.96 -10.11
CA LYS A 175 -3.28 -8.93 -11.04
C LYS A 175 -4.14 -8.77 -12.30
N PRO A 176 -4.62 -9.85 -12.96
CA PRO A 176 -5.36 -9.72 -14.21
C PRO A 176 -6.64 -8.88 -14.07
N SER A 177 -7.04 -8.26 -15.18
CA SER A 177 -8.38 -7.66 -15.31
C SER A 177 -9.48 -8.72 -15.18
N ASP A 178 -10.75 -8.32 -15.00
CA ASP A 178 -11.85 -9.29 -14.88
C ASP A 178 -12.06 -10.09 -16.17
N GLY A 179 -11.89 -9.47 -17.33
CA GLY A 179 -11.95 -10.15 -18.63
C GLY A 179 -10.80 -11.13 -18.81
N GLU A 180 -9.57 -10.72 -18.47
CA GLU A 180 -8.39 -11.59 -18.56
C GLU A 180 -8.47 -12.77 -17.59
N PHE A 181 -8.93 -12.53 -16.35
CA PHE A 181 -9.15 -13.60 -15.37
C PHE A 181 -10.18 -14.61 -15.88
N SER A 182 -11.31 -14.13 -16.42
CA SER A 182 -12.35 -14.99 -17.00
C SER A 182 -11.83 -15.83 -18.17
N ALA A 183 -11.04 -15.24 -19.07
CA ALA A 183 -10.44 -15.95 -20.19
C ALA A 183 -9.50 -17.07 -19.71
N ARG A 184 -8.61 -16.76 -18.74
CA ARG A 184 -7.69 -17.74 -18.14
C ARG A 184 -8.43 -18.89 -17.44
N LEU A 185 -9.54 -18.59 -16.77
CA LEU A 185 -10.37 -19.59 -16.10
C LEU A 185 -10.99 -20.57 -17.12
N ILE A 186 -11.55 -20.05 -18.21
CA ILE A 186 -12.13 -20.87 -19.29
C ILE A 186 -11.04 -21.73 -19.93
N GLU A 187 -9.88 -21.15 -20.25
CA GLU A 187 -8.76 -21.86 -20.86
C GLU A 187 -8.29 -23.03 -19.99
N ARG A 188 -8.07 -22.80 -18.68
CA ARG A 188 -7.65 -23.86 -17.76
C ARG A 188 -8.71 -24.93 -17.59
N ARG A 189 -10.00 -24.56 -17.57
CA ARG A 189 -11.10 -25.53 -17.51
C ARG A 189 -11.13 -26.43 -18.75
N LEU A 190 -10.90 -25.86 -19.94
CA LEU A 190 -10.82 -26.63 -21.18
C LEU A 190 -9.63 -27.61 -21.16
N ARG A 191 -8.46 -27.17 -20.68
CA ARG A 191 -7.28 -28.06 -20.54
C ARG A 191 -7.55 -29.24 -19.60
N LEU A 192 -8.12 -28.98 -18.42
CA LEU A 192 -8.50 -30.03 -17.46
C LEU A 192 -9.54 -31.01 -18.04
N PHE A 193 -10.44 -30.53 -18.90
CA PHE A 193 -11.40 -31.40 -19.57
C PHE A 193 -10.72 -32.30 -20.61
N VAL A 194 -9.82 -31.74 -21.43
CA VAL A 194 -9.05 -32.50 -22.42
C VAL A 194 -8.16 -33.56 -21.76
N GLU A 195 -7.48 -33.20 -20.67
CA GLU A 195 -6.62 -34.13 -19.91
C GLU A 195 -7.39 -35.29 -19.26
N ARG A 196 -8.68 -35.12 -18.97
CA ARG A 196 -9.56 -36.19 -18.44
C ARG A 196 -10.14 -37.10 -19.51
N MET A 197 -10.04 -36.74 -20.79
CA MET A 197 -10.53 -37.54 -21.91
C MET A 197 -9.45 -38.41 -22.56
N LEU A 198 -8.19 -38.27 -22.13
CA LEU A 198 -7.04 -39.08 -22.51
C LEU A 198 -6.70 -40.06 -21.39
#